data_AF-A0A926XYD8-F1
#
_entry.id   AF-A0A926XYD8-F1
#
_cell.length_a   1.000
_cell.length_b   1.000
_cell.length_c   1.000
_cell.angle_alpha   90.00
_cell.angle_beta   90.00
_cell.angle_gamma   90.00
#
_symmetry.space_group_name_H-M   'P 1'
#
loop_
_entity.id
_entity.type
_entity.pdbx_description
1 polymer ?
#
loop_
_entity_poly.entity_id
_entity_poly.type
_entity_poly.pdbx_seq_one_letter_code
_entity_poly.pdbx_strand_id
1 'polypeptide(L)'
;MVRKASQSVTASQEWKNRMAIARKSLPKGIGQQKVLDWITTQNPSIDRLTFYTRWHNAWLQKAADPEFTQLVEQAVQHFKTEEVSKRNRLRGQKLATS
;
A
#
# COMPACT_ATOMS: atom_id res chain seq x y z
N MET A 1 -24.72 30.30 -11.64
CA MET A 1 -24.07 29.15 -10.95
C MET A 1 -23.11 28.50 -11.94
N VAL A 2 -21.80 28.67 -11.74
CA VAL A 2 -20.78 28.01 -12.57
C VAL A 2 -20.82 26.52 -12.26
N ARG A 3 -21.28 25.71 -13.22
CA ARG A 3 -21.20 24.25 -13.13
C ARG A 3 -19.72 23.90 -13.06
N LYS A 4 -19.24 23.44 -11.90
CA LYS A 4 -17.92 22.83 -11.76
C LYS A 4 -17.83 21.70 -12.79
N ALA A 5 -17.10 21.94 -13.89
CA ALA A 5 -16.75 20.89 -14.82
C ALA A 5 -15.96 19.85 -14.01
N SER A 6 -16.54 18.66 -13.85
CA SER A 6 -15.85 17.51 -13.28
C SER A 6 -14.59 17.27 -14.11
N GLN A 7 -13.44 17.71 -13.61
CA GLN A 7 -12.16 17.47 -14.29
C GLN A 7 -12.02 15.95 -14.48
N SER A 8 -11.95 15.51 -15.73
CA SER A 8 -11.59 14.15 -16.08
C SER A 8 -10.27 13.84 -15.37
N VAL A 9 -10.34 13.01 -14.33
CA VAL A 9 -9.15 12.55 -13.61
C VAL A 9 -8.33 11.78 -14.64
N THR A 10 -7.23 12.36 -15.09
CA THR A 10 -6.32 11.69 -16.03
C THR A 10 -5.84 10.39 -15.39
N ALA A 11 -5.64 9.34 -16.19
CA ALA A 11 -5.23 8.02 -15.69
C ALA A 11 -4.03 8.11 -14.72
N SER A 12 -3.09 9.01 -14.98
CA SER A 12 -1.96 9.30 -14.08
C SER A 12 -2.39 9.79 -12.70
N GLN A 13 -3.41 10.65 -12.60
CA GLN A 13 -3.92 11.15 -11.33
C GLN A 13 -4.67 10.06 -10.54
N GLU A 14 -5.33 9.14 -11.25
CA GLU A 14 -5.97 7.97 -10.63
C GLU A 14 -4.93 7.11 -9.89
N TRP A 15 -3.83 6.76 -10.54
CA TRP A 15 -2.76 5.97 -9.92
C TRP A 15 -2.14 6.66 -8.70
N LYS A 16 -1.91 7.98 -8.79
CA LYS A 16 -1.44 8.78 -7.65
C LYS A 16 -2.42 8.72 -6.47
N ASN A 17 -3.72 8.81 -6.75
CA ASN A 17 -4.77 8.73 -5.73
C ASN A 17 -4.83 7.35 -5.10
N ARG A 18 -4.80 6.27 -5.91
CA ARG A 18 -4.78 4.88 -5.43
C ARG A 18 -3.59 4.60 -4.53
N MET A 19 -2.39 5.00 -4.93
CA MET A 19 -1.18 4.88 -4.13
C MET A 19 -1.27 5.66 -2.81
N ALA A 20 -1.89 6.85 -2.81
CA ALA A 20 -2.11 7.62 -1.58
C ALA A 20 -3.13 6.93 -0.65
N ILE A 21 -4.19 6.35 -1.18
CA ILE A 21 -5.21 5.60 -0.43
C ILE A 21 -4.61 4.32 0.15
N ALA A 22 -3.82 3.58 -0.63
CA ALA A 22 -3.13 2.37 -0.20
C ALA A 22 -2.20 2.66 0.99
N ARG A 23 -1.43 3.75 0.92
CA ARG A 23 -0.58 4.21 2.02
C ARG A 23 -1.36 4.52 3.30
N LYS A 24 -2.44 5.28 3.19
CA LYS A 24 -3.30 5.61 4.34
C LYS A 24 -4.00 4.39 4.93
N SER A 25 -4.20 3.36 4.12
CA SER A 25 -4.83 2.11 4.51
C SER A 25 -3.93 1.16 5.28
N LEU A 26 -2.62 1.43 5.40
CA LEU A 26 -1.72 0.57 6.13
C LEU A 26 -2.05 0.54 7.63
N PRO A 27 -1.97 -0.65 8.26
CA PRO A 27 -2.06 -0.78 9.71
C PRO A 27 -1.05 0.10 10.45
N LYS A 28 -1.41 0.55 11.67
CA LYS A 28 -0.51 1.35 12.50
C LYS A 28 0.76 0.55 12.82
N GLY A 29 1.92 1.15 12.63
CA GLY A 29 3.23 0.50 12.86
C GLY A 29 3.81 -0.22 11.63
N ILE A 30 3.09 -0.28 10.50
CA ILE A 30 3.64 -0.72 9.22
C ILE A 30 4.12 0.50 8.43
N GLY A 31 5.43 0.72 8.43
CA GLY A 31 6.08 1.79 7.69
C GLY A 31 6.51 1.39 6.29
N GLN A 32 7.11 2.35 5.58
CA GLN A 32 7.66 2.20 4.23
C GLN A 32 8.57 0.97 4.10
N GLN A 33 9.48 0.77 5.06
CA GLN A 33 10.48 -0.29 5.00
C GLN A 33 9.86 -1.69 5.02
N LYS A 34 8.85 -1.93 5.87
CA LYS A 34 8.16 -3.23 5.92
C LYS A 34 7.41 -3.55 4.63
N VAL A 35 6.82 -2.54 3.99
CA VAL A 35 6.17 -2.72 2.68
C VAL A 35 7.21 -3.07 1.63
N LEU A 36 8.35 -2.36 1.62
CA LEU A 36 9.45 -2.62 0.70
C LEU A 36 10.04 -4.03 0.89
N ASP A 37 10.27 -4.45 2.13
CA ASP A 37 10.78 -5.78 2.47
C ASP A 37 9.82 -6.88 2.00
N TRP A 38 8.52 -6.68 2.18
CA TRP A 38 7.51 -7.63 1.69
C TRP A 38 7.51 -7.71 0.15
N ILE A 39 7.50 -6.58 -0.55
CA ILE A 39 7.47 -6.54 -2.02
C ILE A 39 8.73 -7.21 -2.59
N THR A 40 9.91 -6.91 -2.05
CA THR A 40 11.19 -7.49 -2.48
C THR A 40 11.29 -8.99 -2.20
N THR A 41 10.68 -9.46 -1.10
CA THR A 41 10.58 -10.89 -0.80
C THR A 41 9.67 -11.62 -1.78
N GLN A 42 8.55 -11.00 -2.18
CA GLN A 42 7.61 -11.62 -3.13
C GLN A 42 8.09 -11.55 -4.58
N ASN A 43 8.97 -10.61 -4.91
CA ASN A 43 9.47 -10.39 -6.27
C ASN A 43 11.01 -10.34 -6.29
N PRO A 44 11.70 -11.47 -6.09
CA PRO A 44 13.17 -11.51 -6.00
C PRO A 44 13.88 -11.21 -7.33
N SER A 45 13.17 -11.34 -8.46
CA SER A 45 13.67 -11.06 -9.82
C SER A 45 13.70 -9.57 -10.17
N ILE A 46 13.16 -8.72 -9.31
CA ILE A 46 13.17 -7.28 -9.52
C ILE A 46 14.59 -6.74 -9.35
N ASP A 47 15.06 -5.99 -10.37
CA ASP A 47 16.32 -5.26 -10.29
C ASP A 47 16.29 -4.26 -9.13
N ARG A 48 17.13 -4.48 -8.12
CA ARG A 48 17.09 -3.71 -6.85
C ARG A 48 17.32 -2.21 -7.06
N LEU A 49 18.18 -1.85 -8.02
CA LEU A 49 18.56 -0.45 -8.27
C LEU A 49 17.41 0.32 -8.94
N THR A 50 16.83 -0.26 -9.99
CA THR A 50 15.68 0.28 -10.71
C THR A 50 14.46 0.33 -9.81
N PHE A 51 14.26 -0.70 -8.99
CA PHE A 51 13.17 -0.78 -8.02
C PHE A 51 13.22 0.32 -6.97
N TYR A 52 14.39 0.56 -6.36
CA TYR A 52 14.52 1.59 -5.33
C TYR A 52 14.20 2.97 -5.90
N THR A 53 14.65 3.25 -7.12
CA THR A 53 14.39 4.52 -7.81
C THR A 53 12.89 4.68 -8.14
N ARG A 54 12.26 3.65 -8.72
CA ARG A 54 10.82 3.65 -9.01
C ARG A 54 9.99 3.76 -7.73
N TRP A 55 10.40 3.06 -6.67
CA TRP A 55 9.80 3.16 -5.34
C TRP A 55 9.85 4.59 -4.79
N HIS A 56 11.04 5.19 -4.77
CA HIS A 56 11.23 6.55 -4.28
C HIS A 56 10.33 7.53 -5.03
N ASN A 57 10.25 7.39 -6.35
CA ASN A 57 9.43 8.24 -7.19
C ASN A 57 7.92 8.04 -6.95
N ALA A 58 7.45 6.79 -6.86
CA ALA A 58 6.05 6.47 -6.63
C ALA A 58 5.60 6.83 -5.20
N TRP A 59 6.44 6.54 -4.20
CA TRP A 59 6.14 6.73 -2.79
C TRP A 59 6.33 8.19 -2.35
N LEU A 60 7.45 8.83 -2.67
CA LEU A 60 7.76 10.19 -2.19
C LEU A 60 7.39 11.25 -3.21
N GLN A 61 7.80 11.09 -4.47
CA GLN A 61 7.55 12.11 -5.50
C GLN A 61 6.13 12.07 -6.08
N LYS A 62 5.29 11.12 -5.63
CA LYS A 62 3.91 10.93 -6.11
C LYS A 62 3.87 10.79 -7.63
N ALA A 63 4.86 10.12 -8.21
CA ALA A 63 4.82 9.70 -9.59
C ALA A 63 3.70 8.66 -9.79
N ALA A 64 3.07 8.67 -10.96
CA ALA A 64 2.11 7.64 -11.32
C ALA A 64 2.88 6.40 -11.78
N ASP A 65 2.92 5.36 -10.94
CA ASP A 65 3.52 4.07 -11.29
C ASP A 65 2.49 2.96 -11.02
N PRO A 66 1.78 2.47 -12.06
CA PRO A 66 0.71 1.48 -11.90
C PRO A 66 1.17 0.17 -11.28
N GLU A 67 2.31 -0.34 -11.74
CA GLU A 67 2.89 -1.61 -11.29
C GLU A 67 3.24 -1.54 -9.81
N PHE A 68 3.94 -0.47 -9.41
CA PHE A 68 4.28 -0.28 -8.00
C PHE A 68 3.06 -0.04 -7.13
N THR A 69 2.07 0.69 -7.63
CA THR A 69 0.82 0.94 -6.90
C THR A 69 0.10 -0.37 -6.61
N GLN A 70 0.04 -1.29 -7.59
CA GLN A 70 -0.56 -2.62 -7.40
C GLN A 70 0.22 -3.46 -6.37
N LEU A 71 1.55 -3.48 -6.43
CA LEU A 71 2.38 -4.18 -5.45
C LEU A 71 2.14 -3.67 -4.02
N VAL A 72 1.98 -2.36 -3.86
CA VAL A 72 1.66 -1.74 -2.56
C VAL A 72 0.25 -2.08 -2.11
N GLU A 73 -0.75 -2.07 -3.00
CA GLU A 73 -2.11 -2.48 -2.67
C GLU A 73 -2.16 -3.94 -2.20
N GLN A 74 -1.41 -4.84 -2.85
CA GLN A 74 -1.27 -6.23 -2.41
C GLN A 74 -0.61 -6.33 -1.02
N ALA A 75 0.47 -5.58 -0.79
CA ALA A 75 1.14 -5.54 0.51
C ALA A 75 0.18 -5.04 1.62
N VAL A 76 -0.60 -3.99 1.34
CA VAL A 76 -1.61 -3.45 2.26
C VAL A 76 -2.64 -4.51 2.62
N GLN A 77 -3.15 -5.23 1.61
CA GLN A 77 -4.13 -6.27 1.83
C GLN A 77 -3.58 -7.42 2.70
N HIS A 78 -2.32 -7.80 2.48
CA HIS A 78 -1.63 -8.78 3.31
C HIS A 78 -1.55 -8.32 4.77
N PHE A 79 -1.04 -7.11 5.03
CA PHE A 79 -0.87 -6.61 6.40
C PHE A 79 -2.20 -6.37 7.12
N LYS A 80 -3.25 -5.94 6.41
CA LYS A 80 -4.61 -5.85 6.98
C LYS A 80 -5.12 -7.22 7.40
N THR A 81 -4.94 -8.23 6.56
CA THR A 81 -5.37 -9.61 6.85
C THR A 81 -4.62 -10.20 8.04
N GLU A 82 -3.31 -9.94 8.15
CA GLU A 82 -2.51 -10.29 9.31
C GLU A 82 -2.99 -9.60 10.59
N GLU A 83 -3.31 -8.30 10.54
CA GLU A 83 -3.79 -7.56 11.70
C GLU A 83 -5.14 -8.11 12.20
N VAL A 84 -6.07 -8.38 11.29
CA VAL A 84 -7.38 -8.98 11.61
C VAL A 84 -7.19 -10.36 12.24
N SER A 85 -6.33 -11.19 11.67
CA SER A 85 -6.01 -12.52 12.20
C SER A 85 -5.42 -12.44 13.61
N LYS A 86 -4.48 -11.52 13.85
CA LYS A 86 -3.88 -11.27 15.17
C LYS A 86 -4.91 -10.81 16.18
N ARG A 87 -5.80 -9.88 15.81
CA ARG A 87 -6.89 -9.41 16.69
C ARG A 87 -7.86 -10.53 17.05
N ASN A 88 -8.25 -11.37 16.09
CA ASN A 88 -9.15 -12.49 16.34
C ASN A 88 -8.52 -13.52 17.28
N ARG A 89 -7.23 -13.83 17.11
CA ARG A 89 -6.49 -14.73 18.01
C ARG A 89 -6.45 -14.20 19.44
N LEU A 90 -6.15 -12.91 19.62
CA LEU A 90 -6.11 -12.27 20.93
C LEU A 90 -7.49 -12.24 21.62
N ARG A 91 -8.58 -12.03 20.85
CA ARG A 91 -9.95 -12.10 21.38
C ARG A 91 -10.32 -13.52 21.83
N GLY A 92 -9.99 -14.53 21.04
CA GLY A 92 -10.23 -15.93 21.41
C GLY A 92 -9.47 -16.36 22.67
N GLN A 93 -8.22 -15.89 22.83
CA GLN A 93 -7.44 -16.17 24.04
C GLN A 93 -8.02 -15.49 25.29
N LYS A 94 -8.46 -14.23 25.20
CA LYS A 94 -9.09 -13.53 26.33
C LYS A 94 -10.35 -14.23 26.84
N LEU A 95 -11.17 -14.77 25.94
CA LEU A 95 -12.39 -15.51 26.28
C LEU A 95 -12.09 -16.88 26.90
N ALA A 96 -10.95 -17.50 26.60
CA ALA A 96 -10.56 -18.79 27.17
C ALA A 96 -9.94 -18.69 28.58
N THR A 97 -9.52 -17.49 28.99
CA THR A 97 -8.90 -17.22 30.30
C THR A 97 -9.79 -16.42 31.27
N SER A 98 -11.04 -16.14 30.89
CA SER A 98 -12.07 -15.56 31.78
C SER A 98 -13.05 -16.64 32.21
#